data_AF-A0A2G9ZXS8-F1
#
_entry.id   AF-A0A2G9ZXS8-F1
#
_cell.length_a   1.000
_cell.length_b   1.000
_cell.length_c   1.000
_cell.angle_alpha   90.00
_cell.angle_beta   90.00
_cell.angle_gamma   90.00
#
_symmetry.space_group_name_H-M   'P 1'
#
loop_
_entity.id
_entity.type
_entity.pdbx_description
1 polymer ?
#
loop_
_entity_poly.entity_id
_entity_poly.type
_entity_poly.pdbx_seq_one_letter_code
_entity_poly.pdbx_strand_id
1 'polypeptide(L)' 'MIVADRKPVEEIIGYVENCRKILILGCNECVTVCEAGGKKEVGILASTLRMYF' A
#
# COMPACT_ATOMS: atom_id res chain seq x y z
N MET A 1 10.18 -13.18 -9.25
CA MET A 1 10.62 -11.95 -8.55
C MET A 1 10.42 -10.79 -9.51
N ILE A 2 9.61 -9.80 -9.13
CA ILE A 2 9.28 -8.63 -9.96
C ILE A 2 10.00 -7.42 -9.36
N VAL A 3 10.52 -6.53 -10.20
CA VAL A 3 11.03 -5.22 -9.76
C VAL A 3 9.89 -4.23 -9.81
N ALA A 4 9.61 -3.57 -8.68
CA ALA A 4 8.56 -2.57 -8.57
C ALA A 4 9.02 -1.42 -7.69
N ASP A 5 8.47 -0.24 -7.93
CA ASP A 5 8.68 0.94 -7.08
C ASP A 5 7.36 1.34 -6.42
N ARG A 6 7.46 1.89 -5.20
CA ARG A 6 6.28 2.27 -4.43
C ARG A 6 5.76 3.62 -4.91
N LYS A 7 4.46 3.67 -5.24
CA LYS A 7 3.80 4.96 -5.53
C LYS A 7 3.90 5.92 -4.33
N PRO A 8 3.98 7.23 -4.57
CA PRO A 8 3.83 8.25 -3.53
C PRO A 8 2.54 8.03 -2.75
N VAL A 9 2.56 8.27 -1.44
CA VAL A 9 1.40 7.98 -0.60
C VAL A 9 0.23 8.91 -0.91
N GLU A 10 0.52 10.14 -1.32
CA GLU A 10 -0.46 11.14 -1.75
C GLU A 10 -1.24 10.67 -2.98
N GLU A 11 -0.57 10.00 -3.91
CA GLU A 11 -1.20 9.41 -5.09
C GLU A 11 -2.18 8.30 -4.68
N ILE A 12 -1.77 7.43 -3.74
CA ILE A 12 -2.61 6.34 -3.23
C ILE A 12 -3.83 6.88 -2.48
N ILE A 13 -3.65 7.91 -1.65
CA ILE A 13 -4.72 8.60 -0.93
C ILE A 13 -5.75 9.15 -1.93
N GLY A 14 -5.29 9.81 -3.00
CA GLY A 14 -6.16 10.32 -4.05
C GLY A 14 -7.00 9.22 -4.73
N TYR A 15 -6.45 8.02 -4.91
CA TYR A 15 -7.21 6.89 -5.47
C TYR A 15 -8.36 6.40 -4.59
N VAL A 16 -8.27 6.61 -3.27
CA VAL A 16 -9.22 6.04 -2.30
C VAL A 16 -10.01 7.09 -1.52
N GLU A 17 -9.84 8.38 -1.82
CA GLU A 17 -10.43 9.50 -1.05
C GLU A 17 -11.95 9.42 -0.89
N ASN A 18 -12.66 8.86 -1.88
CA ASN A 18 -14.12 8.73 -1.89
C ASN A 18 -14.60 7.32 -1.52
N CYS A 19 -13.71 6.43 -1.07
CA CYS A 19 -14.05 5.07 -0.69
C CYS A 19 -14.50 4.99 0.77
N ARG A 20 -15.70 4.45 1.02
CA ARG A 20 -16.21 4.25 2.40
C ARG A 20 -15.58 3.06 3.14
N LYS A 21 -15.09 2.06 2.39
CA LYS A 21 -14.48 0.84 2.93
C LYS A 21 -13.36 0.41 2.00
N ILE A 22 -12.18 0.18 2.56
CA ILE A 22 -10.97 -0.14 1.80
C ILE A 22 -10.39 -1.45 2.35
N LEU A 23 -10.06 -2.37 1.44
CA LEU A 23 -9.26 -3.56 1.73
C LEU A 23 -7.89 -3.37 1.10
N ILE A 24 -6.83 -3.58 1.88
CA ILE A 24 -5.45 -3.52 1.39
C ILE A 24 -4.90 -4.94 1.30
N LEU A 25 -4.43 -5.31 0.12
CA LEU A 25 -3.88 -6.63 -0.18
C LEU A 25 -2.42 -6.49 -0.63
N GLY A 26 -1.55 -7.37 -0.13
CA GLY A 26 -0.16 -7.46 -0.55
C GLY A 26 0.11 -8.67 -1.44
N CYS A 27 1.28 -8.68 -2.06
CA CYS A 27 1.74 -9.78 -2.92
C CYS A 27 2.43 -10.93 -2.16
N ASN A 28 2.50 -10.84 -0.83
CA ASN A 28 3.30 -11.70 0.06
C ASN A 28 4.82 -11.61 -0.19
N GLU A 29 5.30 -12.03 -1.37
CA GLU A 29 6.72 -12.18 -1.69
C GLU A 29 7.16 -11.71 -3.08
N CYS A 30 6.24 -11.35 -3.99
CA CYS A 30 6.60 -11.02 -5.37
C CYS A 30 7.53 -9.80 -5.51
N VAL A 31 7.35 -8.78 -4.65
CA VAL A 31 8.07 -7.49 -4.66
C VAL A 31 8.60 -7.09 -3.27
N THR A 32 8.71 -8.05 -2.35
CA THR A 32 9.14 -7.77 -0.96
C THR A 32 10.59 -7.27 -0.89
N VAL A 33 11.45 -7.74 -1.80
CA VAL A 33 12.84 -7.25 -1.92
C VAL A 33 12.93 -5.78 -2.33
N CYS A 34 11.87 -5.23 -2.93
CA CYS A 34 11.77 -3.82 -3.31
C CYS A 34 10.99 -3.00 -2.27
N GLU A 35 10.58 -3.59 -1.15
CA GLU A 35 9.78 -2.92 -0.11
C GLU A 35 8.52 -2.22 -0.67
N ALA A 36 7.90 -2.82 -1.70
CA ALA A 36 6.80 -2.19 -2.44
C ALA A 36 5.41 -2.83 -2.20
N GLY A 37 5.33 -4.05 -1.66
CA GLY A 37 4.04 -4.75 -1.55
C GLY A 37 4.01 -6.01 -0.70
N GLY A 38 5.01 -6.21 0.17
CA GLY A 38 5.02 -7.32 1.12
C GLY A 38 4.08 -7.06 2.31
N LYS A 39 4.06 -8.02 3.25
CA LYS A 39 3.19 -7.96 4.44
C LYS A 39 3.46 -6.73 5.31
N LYS A 40 4.74 -6.34 5.45
CA LYS A 40 5.16 -5.18 6.23
C LYS A 40 4.65 -3.89 5.59
N GLU A 41 4.80 -3.76 4.28
CA GLU A 41 4.45 -2.58 3.49
C GLU A 41 2.94 -2.33 3.52
N VAL A 42 2.15 -3.40 3.37
CA VAL A 42 0.69 -3.35 3.52
C VAL A 42 0.29 -2.90 4.91
N GLY A 43 0.95 -3.38 5.96
CA GLY A 43 0.67 -2.98 7.33
C GLY A 43 0.96 -1.49 7.58
N ILE A 44 2.05 -0.98 7.00
CA ILE A 44 2.39 0.44 7.05
C ILE A 44 1.33 1.26 6.30
N LEU A 45 1.00 0.91 5.06
CA LEU A 45 -0.01 1.63 4.27
C LEU A 45 -1.38 1.61 4.95
N ALA A 46 -1.79 0.49 5.54
CA ALA A 46 -3.03 0.37 6.30
C ALA A 46 -3.05 1.25 7.55
N SER A 47 -1.90 1.46 8.17
CA SER A 47 -1.78 2.38 9.31
C SER A 47 -1.83 3.82 8.84
N THR A 48 -1.12 4.15 7.76
CA THR A 48 -1.11 5.50 7.17
C THR A 48 -2.50 5.94 6.74
N LEU A 49 -3.24 5.12 5.98
CA LEU A 49 -4.60 5.46 5.56
C LEU A 49 -5.57 5.61 6.73
N ARG A 50 -5.38 4.85 7.83
CA ARG A 50 -6.17 4.99 9.06
C ARG A 50 -5.86 6.24 9.89
N MET A 51 -4.67 6.80 9.74
CA MET A 51 -4.30 8.05 10.41
C MET A 51 -4.72 9.28 9.58
N TYR A 52 -4.84 9.11 8.26
CA TYR A 52 -5.22 10.18 7.34
C TYR A 52 -6.74 10.42 7.29
N PHE A 53 -7.55 9.36 7.23
CA PHE A 53 -9.02 9.40 7.22
C PHE A 53 -9.60 9.05 8.59
#